data_AF-A0A520H2L1-F1
#
_entry.id   AF-A0A520H2L1-F1
#
_cell.length_a   1.000
_cell.length_b   1.000
_cell.length_c   1.000
_cell.angle_alpha   90.00
_cell.angle_beta   90.00
_cell.angle_gamma   90.00
#
_symmetry.space_group_name_H-M   'P 1'
#
loop_
_entity.id
_entity.type
_entity.pdbx_description
1 polymer ?
#
loop_
_entity_poly.entity_id
_entity_poly.type
_entity_poly.pdbx_seq_one_letter_code
_entity_poly.pdbx_strand_id
1 'polypeptide(L)'
;MADRSSTPRPPGGAGSPVRRAARHAVVLVVLLAAVMVLASAGQRRWQEHRQAELGERLLQGDDGSGGRPAGAGAADVADLAGDAPVLRGRLAGHPDDLPPAATRCVNCHAIGEAPGRPATATFGPLLGPATLAWALPRRGGPPSRYDAASLCRLLREGIDPAWVMVDAAMPRYAVSDAQCEALWARLAGPSRS
;
A
#
# COMPACT_ATOMS: atom_id res chain seq x y z
N MET A 1 48.27 -45.85 61.32
CA MET A 1 48.08 -46.60 60.06
C MET A 1 46.65 -46.34 59.57
N ALA A 2 46.48 -45.40 58.64
CA ALA A 2 45.33 -45.31 57.74
C ALA A 2 45.69 -44.28 56.66
N ASP A 3 46.31 -44.78 55.60
CA ASP A 3 46.58 -44.09 54.35
C ASP A 3 45.27 -44.05 53.53
N ARG A 4 44.85 -42.86 53.09
CA ARG A 4 43.82 -42.66 52.06
C ARG A 4 44.27 -41.55 51.11
N SER A 5 45.21 -41.92 50.23
CA SER A 5 44.97 -41.91 48.77
C SER A 5 44.22 -40.69 48.23
N SER A 6 44.95 -39.59 48.06
CA SER A 6 44.50 -38.44 47.29
C SER A 6 44.61 -38.74 45.79
N THR A 7 43.51 -39.11 45.14
CA THR A 7 43.43 -39.16 43.67
C THR A 7 43.53 -37.74 43.10
N PRO A 8 44.48 -37.46 42.19
CA PRO A 8 44.60 -36.15 41.56
C PRO A 8 43.38 -35.89 40.66
N ARG A 9 42.73 -34.76 40.90
CA ARG A 9 41.65 -34.21 40.08
C ARG A 9 42.22 -33.89 38.69
N PRO A 10 41.62 -34.34 37.57
CA PRO A 10 42.13 -33.99 36.25
C PRO A 10 42.06 -32.48 36.06
N PRO A 11 43.07 -31.85 35.41
CA PRO A 11 43.04 -30.44 35.11
C PRO A 11 41.84 -30.16 34.21
N GLY A 12 40.97 -29.24 34.65
CA GLY A 12 39.81 -28.79 33.89
C GLY A 12 40.27 -28.38 32.49
N GLY A 13 39.83 -29.14 31.48
CA GLY A 13 40.19 -28.92 30.09
C GLY A 13 39.77 -27.51 29.67
N ALA A 14 40.73 -26.60 29.65
CA ALA A 14 40.58 -25.30 29.03
C ALA A 14 40.19 -25.55 27.56
N GLY A 15 38.93 -25.30 27.21
CA GLY A 15 38.41 -25.57 25.87
C GLY A 15 39.34 -24.99 24.80
N SER A 16 39.70 -25.82 23.81
CA SER A 16 40.72 -25.47 22.81
C SER A 16 40.39 -24.13 22.13
N PRO A 17 41.41 -23.34 21.76
CA PRO A 17 41.22 -22.03 21.12
C PRO A 17 40.34 -22.14 19.86
N VAL A 18 40.42 -23.27 19.15
CA VAL A 18 39.58 -23.60 17.98
C VAL A 18 38.09 -23.68 18.35
N ARG A 19 37.74 -24.33 19.47
CA ARG A 19 36.34 -24.40 19.94
C ARG A 19 35.81 -23.03 20.40
N ARG A 20 36.68 -22.16 20.92
CA ARG A 20 36.29 -20.77 21.27
C ARG A 20 36.09 -19.93 20.01
N ALA A 21 36.98 -20.00 19.04
CA ALA A 21 36.86 -19.27 17.77
C ALA A 21 35.58 -19.67 17.01
N ALA A 22 35.29 -20.98 16.92
CA ALA A 22 34.07 -21.49 16.31
C ALA A 22 32.79 -20.98 17.02
N ARG A 23 32.79 -20.92 18.35
CA ARG A 23 31.67 -20.36 19.12
C ARG A 23 31.47 -18.86 18.85
N HIS A 24 32.54 -18.07 18.79
CA HIS A 24 32.43 -16.64 18.46
C HIS A 24 31.94 -16.42 17.03
N ALA A 25 32.41 -17.21 16.07
CA ALA A 25 31.95 -17.14 14.68
C ALA A 25 30.45 -17.45 14.57
N VAL A 26 29.98 -18.52 15.24
CA VAL A 26 28.55 -18.87 15.26
C VAL A 26 27.72 -17.76 15.92
N VAL A 27 28.16 -17.22 17.06
CA VAL A 27 27.45 -16.11 17.73
C VAL A 27 27.39 -14.88 16.84
N LEU A 28 28.48 -14.52 16.15
CA LEU A 28 28.51 -13.39 15.23
C LEU A 28 27.53 -13.59 14.06
N VAL A 29 27.52 -14.77 13.45
CA VAL A 29 26.59 -15.10 12.34
C VAL A 29 25.13 -15.01 12.80
N VAL A 30 24.81 -15.53 13.99
CA VAL A 30 23.46 -15.45 14.56
C VAL A 30 23.07 -14.00 14.83
N LEU A 31 23.97 -13.18 15.39
CA LEU A 31 23.72 -11.76 15.63
C LEU A 31 23.49 -10.99 14.33
N LEU A 32 24.32 -11.22 13.30
CA LEU A 32 24.17 -10.59 11.99
C LEU A 32 22.85 -10.99 11.32
N ALA A 33 22.48 -12.27 11.37
CA ALA A 33 21.20 -12.74 10.85
C ALA A 33 20.01 -12.09 11.57
N ALA A 34 20.06 -12.00 12.91
CA ALA A 34 19.03 -11.33 13.70
C ALA A 34 18.90 -9.84 13.36
N VAL A 35 20.03 -9.13 13.19
CA VAL A 35 20.04 -7.72 12.76
C VAL A 35 19.42 -7.55 11.36
N MET A 36 19.77 -8.41 10.40
CA MET A 36 19.19 -8.34 9.05
C MET A 36 17.67 -8.60 9.07
N VAL A 37 17.20 -9.57 9.86
CA VAL A 37 15.76 -9.86 10.00
C VAL A 37 15.04 -8.65 10.61
N LEU A 38 15.56 -8.06 11.68
CA LEU A 38 14.99 -6.87 12.30
C LEU A 38 14.96 -5.66 11.35
N ALA A 39 16.04 -5.43 10.60
CA ALA A 39 16.12 -4.37 9.60
C ALA A 39 15.10 -4.59 8.47
N SER A 40 14.95 -5.83 7.99
CA SER A 40 13.98 -6.16 6.93
C SER A 40 12.52 -5.99 7.38
N ALA A 41 12.20 -6.36 8.63
CA ALA A 41 10.88 -6.13 9.20
C ALA A 41 10.59 -4.63 9.39
N GLY A 42 11.61 -3.85 9.75
CA GLY A 42 11.54 -2.40 9.79
C GLY A 42 11.24 -1.80 8.42
N GLN A 43 11.98 -2.21 7.38
CA GLN A 43 11.81 -1.76 6.00
C GLN A 43 10.39 -2.02 5.48
N ARG A 44 9.84 -3.22 5.72
CA ARG A 44 8.48 -3.59 5.27
C ARG A 44 7.41 -2.70 5.90
N ARG A 45 7.44 -2.52 7.22
CA ARG A 45 6.50 -1.61 7.91
C ARG A 45 6.62 -0.19 7.36
N TRP A 46 7.84 0.29 7.13
CA TRP A 46 8.07 1.63 6.59
C TRP A 46 7.52 1.78 5.17
N GLN A 47 7.66 0.75 4.34
CA GLN A 47 7.06 0.71 2.99
C GLN A 47 5.53 0.72 3.03
N GLU A 48 4.92 -0.09 3.89
CA GLU A 48 3.46 -0.15 4.07
C GLU A 48 2.89 1.21 4.51
N HIS A 49 3.54 1.87 5.47
CA HIS A 49 3.14 3.21 5.91
C HIS A 49 3.21 4.24 4.77
N ARG A 50 4.30 4.26 4.01
CA ARG A 50 4.45 5.18 2.86
C ARG A 50 3.43 4.90 1.75
N GLN A 51 3.11 3.64 1.48
CA GLN A 51 2.08 3.29 0.51
C GLN A 51 0.69 3.76 0.96
N ALA A 52 0.35 3.59 2.24
CA ALA A 52 -0.92 4.07 2.78
C ALA A 52 -1.05 5.59 2.73
N GLU A 53 0.03 6.32 3.04
CA GLU A 53 0.07 7.79 2.95
C GLU A 53 -0.07 8.27 1.49
N LEU A 54 0.63 7.64 0.56
CA LEU A 54 0.46 7.92 -0.87
C LEU A 54 -0.98 7.68 -1.32
N GLY A 55 -1.59 6.57 -0.90
CA GLY A 55 -2.99 6.27 -1.19
C GLY A 55 -3.95 7.34 -0.67
N GLU A 56 -3.76 7.83 0.56
CA GLU A 56 -4.58 8.91 1.12
C GLU A 56 -4.42 10.21 0.33
N ARG A 57 -3.19 10.60 0.01
CA ARG A 57 -2.94 11.83 -0.77
C ARG A 57 -3.53 11.74 -2.18
N LEU A 58 -3.49 10.57 -2.82
CA LEU A 58 -4.14 10.32 -4.12
C LEU A 58 -5.67 10.45 -4.03
N LEU A 59 -6.30 9.94 -2.97
CA LEU A 59 -7.76 10.08 -2.75
C LEU A 59 -8.19 11.54 -2.61
N GLN A 60 -7.39 12.32 -1.88
CA GLN A 60 -7.63 13.74 -1.65
C GLN A 60 -7.17 14.62 -2.82
N GLY A 61 -6.39 14.08 -3.78
CA GLY A 61 -5.73 14.82 -4.85
C GLY A 61 -4.98 16.05 -4.32
N ASP A 62 -4.19 15.80 -3.28
CA ASP A 62 -3.43 16.83 -2.57
C ASP A 62 -2.04 16.90 -3.19
N ASP A 63 -1.80 17.90 -4.03
CA ASP A 63 -0.52 18.13 -4.73
C ASP A 63 0.66 18.38 -3.78
N GLY A 64 0.38 18.58 -2.48
CA GLY A 64 1.39 18.90 -1.47
C GLY A 64 1.80 20.38 -1.49
N SER A 65 1.22 21.17 -2.38
CA SER A 65 1.49 22.61 -2.54
C SER A 65 0.25 23.40 -2.17
N GLY A 66 0.13 23.77 -0.90
CA GLY A 66 -0.98 24.59 -0.40
C GLY A 66 -1.33 25.77 -1.30
N GLY A 67 -2.41 25.61 -2.08
CA GLY A 67 -3.18 26.68 -2.71
C GLY A 67 -2.41 27.70 -3.56
N ARG A 68 -1.80 27.29 -4.67
CA ARG A 68 -1.47 28.24 -5.76
C ARG A 68 -2.07 27.77 -7.09
N PRO A 69 -2.87 28.60 -7.77
CA PRO A 69 -3.54 28.20 -9.01
C PRO A 69 -2.50 28.01 -10.13
N ALA A 70 -2.39 26.80 -10.65
CA ALA A 70 -1.52 26.48 -11.78
C ALA A 70 -2.22 26.84 -13.11
N GLY A 71 -1.62 27.79 -13.84
CA GLY A 71 -1.97 28.10 -15.22
C GLY A 71 -1.54 26.99 -16.18
N ALA A 72 -2.27 26.86 -17.27
CA ALA A 72 -2.15 25.83 -18.29
C ALA A 72 -0.77 25.74 -18.95
N GLY A 73 -0.31 24.51 -19.23
CA GLY A 73 0.69 24.25 -20.26
C GLY A 73 1.56 23.01 -20.07
N ALA A 74 1.48 22.13 -21.06
CA ALA A 74 2.48 21.16 -21.53
C ALA A 74 2.63 19.80 -20.82
N ALA A 75 2.53 18.78 -21.67
CA ALA A 75 2.81 17.38 -21.44
C ALA A 75 4.33 17.09 -21.28
N ASP A 76 4.61 15.90 -20.76
CA ASP A 76 5.87 15.18 -20.85
C ASP A 76 7.07 15.73 -20.05
N VAL A 77 7.00 15.52 -18.73
CA VAL A 77 8.17 15.05 -17.96
C VAL A 77 7.72 13.97 -16.98
N ALA A 78 8.10 12.72 -17.25
CA ALA A 78 8.31 11.78 -16.15
C ALA A 78 9.55 12.28 -15.43
N ASP A 79 9.44 12.66 -14.15
CA ASP A 79 10.63 13.02 -13.41
C ASP A 79 10.67 12.52 -11.97
N LEU A 80 11.84 11.99 -11.67
CA LEU A 80 12.32 11.39 -10.45
C LEU A 80 12.70 12.50 -9.46
N ALA A 81 11.78 13.39 -9.07
CA ALA A 81 11.99 14.30 -7.96
C ALA A 81 10.70 15.03 -7.56
N GLY A 82 10.24 14.83 -6.33
CA GLY A 82 9.56 15.88 -5.57
C GLY A 82 8.03 15.99 -5.63
N ASP A 83 7.39 15.92 -6.80
CA ASP A 83 5.96 16.30 -6.92
C ASP A 83 5.08 15.21 -7.54
N ALA A 84 4.41 14.43 -6.69
CA ALA A 84 3.10 13.86 -7.02
C ALA A 84 2.34 13.51 -5.73
N PRO A 85 1.03 13.77 -5.69
CA PRO A 85 0.12 12.76 -6.19
C PRO A 85 -1.24 13.35 -6.64
N VAL A 86 -1.25 14.18 -7.68
CA VAL A 86 -2.51 14.49 -8.36
C VAL A 86 -2.73 13.44 -9.44
N LEU A 87 -3.87 12.77 -9.37
CA LEU A 87 -4.33 11.93 -10.45
C LEU A 87 -4.86 12.81 -11.59
N ARG A 88 -4.19 12.78 -12.75
CA ARG A 88 -4.75 13.34 -13.98
C ARG A 88 -5.89 12.45 -14.44
N GLY A 89 -7.06 13.04 -14.56
CA GLY A 89 -8.30 12.34 -14.89
C GLY A 89 -9.02 13.03 -16.03
N ARG A 90 -9.77 12.25 -16.81
CA ARG A 90 -10.53 12.74 -17.97
C ARG A 90 -11.89 12.05 -18.00
N LEU A 91 -12.95 12.78 -18.34
CA LEU A 91 -14.27 12.16 -18.54
C LEU A 91 -14.30 11.36 -19.85
N ALA A 92 -15.03 10.25 -19.85
CA ALA A 92 -15.17 9.46 -21.08
C ALA A 92 -15.79 10.33 -22.19
N GLY A 93 -15.22 10.27 -23.40
CA GLY A 93 -15.66 11.07 -24.55
C GLY A 93 -15.23 12.55 -24.54
N HIS A 94 -14.48 13.01 -23.53
CA HIS A 94 -13.95 14.38 -23.48
C HIS A 94 -12.48 14.40 -23.89
N PRO A 95 -12.01 15.43 -24.60
CA PRO A 95 -10.62 15.48 -25.08
C PRO A 95 -9.63 15.93 -24.00
N ASP A 96 -10.09 16.75 -23.05
CA ASP A 96 -9.22 17.45 -22.11
C ASP A 96 -9.18 16.78 -20.74
N ASP A 97 -8.04 16.91 -20.09
CA ASP A 97 -7.89 16.50 -18.69
C ASP A 97 -8.64 17.49 -17.78
N LEU A 98 -9.28 16.94 -16.75
CA LEU A 98 -9.94 17.69 -15.72
C LEU A 98 -8.91 18.39 -14.82
N PRO A 99 -9.27 19.55 -14.23
CA PRO A 99 -8.43 20.19 -13.22
C PRO A 99 -8.15 19.24 -12.03
N PRO A 100 -6.94 19.30 -11.42
CA PRO A 100 -6.57 18.53 -10.23
C PRO A 100 -7.61 18.48 -9.12
N ALA A 101 -8.27 19.61 -8.86
CA ALA A 101 -9.28 19.71 -7.81
C ALA A 101 -10.56 18.92 -8.13
N ALA A 102 -10.86 18.67 -9.41
CA ALA A 102 -12.05 17.94 -9.86
C ALA A 102 -11.83 16.42 -9.89
N THR A 103 -10.59 15.95 -9.96
CA THR A 103 -10.22 14.53 -10.09
C THR A 103 -10.04 13.81 -8.75
N ARG A 104 -10.35 14.48 -7.63
CA ARG A 104 -10.25 13.93 -6.28
C ARG A 104 -11.35 12.89 -6.05
N CYS A 105 -10.98 11.69 -5.62
CA CYS A 105 -11.94 10.60 -5.37
C CYS A 105 -13.04 11.02 -4.39
N VAL A 106 -12.65 11.78 -3.36
CA VAL A 106 -13.54 12.26 -2.28
C VAL A 106 -14.62 13.24 -2.75
N ASN A 107 -14.50 13.82 -3.95
CA ASN A 107 -15.54 14.68 -4.51
C ASN A 107 -16.83 13.91 -4.83
N CYS A 108 -16.69 12.62 -5.18
CA CYS A 108 -17.81 11.79 -5.60
C CYS A 108 -18.07 10.62 -4.64
N HIS A 109 -17.05 10.16 -3.93
CA HIS A 109 -17.12 8.97 -3.09
C HIS A 109 -16.99 9.32 -1.61
N ALA A 110 -17.85 8.74 -0.78
CA ALA A 110 -17.57 8.62 0.65
C ALA A 110 -16.53 7.51 0.89
N ILE A 111 -15.68 7.67 1.92
CA ILE A 111 -14.63 6.73 2.26
C ILE A 111 -14.93 6.07 3.63
N GLY A 112 -14.73 4.77 3.74
CA GLY A 112 -14.80 4.00 4.99
C GLY A 112 -16.14 3.33 5.26
N GLU A 113 -16.37 2.95 6.51
CA GLU A 113 -17.65 2.39 6.96
C GLU A 113 -18.55 3.53 7.44
N ALA A 114 -19.51 3.94 6.64
CA ALA A 114 -20.60 4.78 7.14
C ALA A 114 -21.75 3.86 7.58
N PRO A 115 -21.90 3.54 8.88
CA PRO A 115 -23.13 2.91 9.34
C PRO A 115 -24.28 3.88 9.10
N GLY A 116 -25.19 3.51 8.19
CA GLY A 116 -26.47 4.19 8.00
C GLY A 116 -26.47 5.47 7.17
N ARG A 117 -25.37 5.84 6.47
CA ARG A 117 -25.47 6.90 5.45
C ARG A 117 -25.98 6.27 4.14
N PRO A 118 -27.17 6.65 3.65
CA PRO A 118 -27.66 6.07 2.41
C PRO A 118 -26.73 6.48 1.27
N ALA A 119 -26.36 5.51 0.42
CA ALA A 119 -25.51 5.70 -0.76
C ALA A 119 -26.08 6.75 -1.75
N THR A 120 -27.29 7.24 -1.53
CA THR A 120 -27.97 8.29 -2.31
C THR A 120 -27.46 9.71 -2.03
N ALA A 121 -26.59 9.91 -1.03
CA ALA A 121 -26.03 11.23 -0.72
C ALA A 121 -24.70 11.53 -1.45
N THR A 122 -24.17 10.59 -2.23
CA THR A 122 -22.90 10.73 -2.96
C THR A 122 -23.09 10.35 -4.43
N PHE A 123 -22.30 10.96 -5.33
CA PHE A 123 -22.37 10.68 -6.77
C PHE A 123 -21.84 9.29 -7.13
N GLY A 124 -20.91 8.76 -6.32
CA GLY A 124 -20.34 7.43 -6.46
C GLY A 124 -20.66 6.52 -5.28
N PRO A 125 -20.43 5.19 -5.42
CA PRO A 125 -20.56 4.24 -4.32
C PRO A 125 -19.57 4.54 -3.19
N LEU A 126 -19.91 4.10 -1.98
CA LEU A 126 -19.00 4.10 -0.83
C LEU A 126 -17.73 3.29 -1.15
N LEU A 127 -16.56 3.84 -0.85
CA LEU A 127 -15.28 3.14 -1.02
C LEU A 127 -14.76 2.67 0.33
N GLY A 128 -14.65 1.35 0.49
CA GLY A 128 -14.06 0.74 1.67
C GLY A 128 -13.95 -0.78 1.53
N PRO A 129 -13.42 -1.46 2.55
CA PRO A 129 -13.20 -2.90 2.50
C PRO A 129 -14.48 -3.69 2.18
N ALA A 130 -15.61 -3.29 2.76
CA ALA A 130 -16.90 -3.95 2.56
C ALA A 130 -17.44 -3.83 1.12
N THR A 131 -17.08 -2.79 0.37
CA THR A 131 -17.56 -2.55 -1.00
C THR A 131 -16.55 -2.93 -2.08
N LEU A 132 -15.27 -3.06 -1.74
CA LEU A 132 -14.21 -3.39 -2.69
C LEU A 132 -13.71 -4.82 -2.52
N ALA A 133 -13.39 -5.23 -1.29
CA ALA A 133 -12.76 -6.53 -1.03
C ALA A 133 -13.76 -7.67 -0.90
N TRP A 134 -15.03 -7.38 -0.60
CA TRP A 134 -16.06 -8.41 -0.45
C TRP A 134 -16.72 -8.74 -1.79
N ALA A 135 -17.03 -10.03 -1.96
CA ALA A 135 -17.65 -10.52 -3.18
C ALA A 135 -19.10 -10.02 -3.26
N LEU A 136 -19.38 -9.09 -4.17
CA LEU A 136 -20.73 -8.53 -4.32
C LEU A 136 -21.60 -9.50 -5.14
N PRO A 137 -22.73 -9.98 -4.59
CA PRO A 137 -23.66 -10.81 -5.33
C PRO A 137 -24.29 -10.04 -6.49
N ARG A 138 -24.47 -10.72 -7.62
CA ARG A 138 -25.05 -10.16 -8.85
C ARG A 138 -26.26 -11.01 -9.26
N ARG A 139 -27.25 -10.40 -9.92
CA ARG A 139 -28.36 -11.17 -10.49
C ARG A 139 -27.86 -11.95 -11.71
N GLY A 140 -27.79 -13.28 -11.60
CA GLY A 140 -27.54 -14.18 -12.72
C GLY A 140 -26.07 -14.40 -13.11
N GLY A 141 -25.10 -14.03 -12.27
CA GLY A 141 -23.68 -14.26 -12.53
C GLY A 141 -22.88 -14.58 -11.27
N PRO A 142 -21.66 -15.14 -11.41
CA PRO A 142 -20.79 -15.39 -10.26
C PRO A 142 -20.44 -14.07 -9.55
N PRO A 143 -20.28 -14.09 -8.22
CA PRO A 143 -19.91 -12.89 -7.49
C PRO A 143 -18.51 -12.44 -7.90
N SER A 144 -18.34 -11.13 -8.05
CA SER A 144 -17.07 -10.51 -8.40
C SER A 144 -16.49 -9.81 -7.18
N ARG A 145 -15.16 -9.78 -7.07
CA ARG A 145 -14.45 -9.00 -6.05
C ARG A 145 -13.42 -8.12 -6.74
N TYR A 146 -13.11 -6.97 -6.15
CA TYR A 146 -11.93 -6.23 -6.58
C TYR A 146 -10.66 -6.86 -6.01
N ASP A 147 -9.59 -6.65 -6.75
CA ASP A 147 -8.19 -6.76 -6.36
C ASP A 147 -7.46 -5.52 -6.91
N ALA A 148 -6.17 -5.38 -6.62
CA ALA A 148 -5.39 -4.23 -7.08
C ALA A 148 -5.41 -4.09 -8.62
N ALA A 149 -5.30 -5.21 -9.35
CA ALA A 149 -5.27 -5.22 -10.81
C ALA A 149 -6.60 -4.76 -11.43
N SER A 150 -7.72 -5.27 -10.93
CA SER A 150 -9.05 -4.88 -11.38
C SER A 150 -9.44 -3.47 -10.95
N LEU A 151 -8.99 -2.99 -9.79
CA LEU A 151 -9.10 -1.57 -9.43
C LEU A 151 -8.32 -0.71 -10.43
N CYS A 152 -7.10 -1.12 -10.79
CA CYS A 152 -6.28 -0.36 -11.72
C CYS A 152 -6.91 -0.29 -13.12
N ARG A 153 -7.49 -1.40 -13.60
CA ARG A 153 -8.29 -1.44 -14.83
C ARG A 153 -9.49 -0.51 -14.74
N LEU A 154 -10.24 -0.55 -13.64
CA LEU A 154 -11.35 0.36 -13.40
C LEU A 154 -10.92 1.83 -13.52
N LEU A 155 -9.81 2.20 -12.89
CA LEU A 155 -9.33 3.58 -12.91
C LEU A 155 -8.88 4.03 -14.30
N ARG A 156 -8.20 3.17 -15.06
CA ARG A 156 -7.67 3.51 -16.40
C ARG A 156 -8.75 3.48 -17.49
N GLU A 157 -9.59 2.45 -17.45
CA GLU A 157 -10.47 2.09 -18.56
C GLU A 157 -11.95 2.27 -18.19
N GLY A 158 -12.28 2.25 -16.90
CA GLY A 158 -13.66 2.29 -16.41
C GLY A 158 -14.35 0.95 -16.47
N ILE A 159 -13.61 -0.14 -16.35
CA ILE A 159 -14.12 -1.50 -16.43
C ILE A 159 -14.02 -2.15 -15.05
N ASP A 160 -15.16 -2.57 -14.51
CA ASP A 160 -15.24 -3.27 -13.23
C ASP A 160 -14.75 -4.74 -13.34
N PRO A 161 -14.59 -5.48 -12.23
CA PRO A 161 -14.11 -6.86 -12.24
C PRO A 161 -15.03 -7.85 -12.95
N ALA A 162 -16.28 -7.48 -13.23
CA ALA A 162 -17.22 -8.27 -14.01
C ALA A 162 -17.42 -7.72 -15.43
N TRP A 163 -16.48 -6.88 -15.91
CA TRP A 163 -16.49 -6.32 -17.25
C TRP A 163 -17.65 -5.37 -17.55
N VAL A 164 -18.23 -4.77 -16.51
CA VAL A 164 -19.24 -3.71 -16.64
C VAL A 164 -18.53 -2.37 -16.76
N MET A 165 -18.92 -1.59 -17.77
CA MET A 165 -18.49 -0.20 -17.93
C MET A 165 -19.13 0.67 -16.84
N VAL A 166 -18.31 1.43 -16.11
CA VAL A 166 -18.81 2.43 -15.16
C VAL A 166 -19.17 3.72 -15.85
N ASP A 167 -19.99 4.51 -15.16
CA ASP A 167 -20.52 5.79 -15.63
C ASP A 167 -19.43 6.69 -16.25
N ALA A 168 -19.79 7.40 -17.32
CA ALA A 168 -18.90 8.31 -18.04
C ALA A 168 -18.49 9.53 -17.19
N ALA A 169 -19.28 9.86 -16.16
CA ALA A 169 -18.99 10.89 -15.18
C ALA A 169 -17.86 10.49 -14.20
N MET A 170 -17.55 9.19 -14.07
CA MET A 170 -16.36 8.76 -13.33
C MET A 170 -15.10 9.03 -14.20
N PRO A 171 -14.11 9.82 -13.75
CA PRO A 171 -12.93 10.07 -14.56
C PRO A 171 -12.13 8.80 -14.85
N ARG A 172 -11.48 8.76 -16.01
CA ARG A 172 -10.45 7.81 -16.39
C ARG A 172 -9.09 8.43 -16.10
N TYR A 173 -8.25 7.72 -15.36
CA TYR A 173 -7.03 8.27 -14.77
C TYR A 173 -5.77 7.77 -15.47
N ALA A 174 -4.82 8.68 -15.68
CA ALA A 174 -3.44 8.34 -16.00
C ALA A 174 -2.70 7.92 -14.72
N VAL A 175 -3.01 6.72 -14.23
CA VAL A 175 -2.49 6.15 -12.98
C VAL A 175 -1.43 5.09 -13.24
N SER A 176 -0.30 5.14 -12.54
CA SER A 176 0.75 4.11 -12.58
C SER A 176 0.40 2.90 -11.70
N ASP A 177 1.03 1.75 -11.94
CA ASP A 177 0.78 0.55 -11.13
C ASP A 177 1.10 0.80 -9.64
N ALA A 178 2.17 1.53 -9.34
CA ALA A 178 2.53 1.89 -7.96
C ALA A 178 1.48 2.77 -7.26
N GLN A 179 0.84 3.69 -7.99
CA GLN A 179 -0.25 4.51 -7.47
C GLN A 179 -1.54 3.68 -7.28
N CYS A 180 -1.81 2.74 -8.19
CA CYS A 180 -2.93 1.79 -8.04
C CYS A 180 -2.76 0.93 -6.78
N GLU A 181 -1.56 0.38 -6.55
CA GLU A 181 -1.25 -0.40 -5.34
C GLU A 181 -1.39 0.44 -4.06
N ALA A 182 -0.94 1.70 -4.08
CA ALA A 182 -1.10 2.61 -2.96
C ALA A 182 -2.57 2.91 -2.65
N LEU A 183 -3.39 3.18 -3.67
CA LEU A 183 -4.84 3.34 -3.53
C LEU A 183 -5.51 2.08 -3.00
N TRP A 184 -5.14 0.91 -3.54
CA TRP A 184 -5.67 -0.37 -3.11
C TRP A 184 -5.37 -0.63 -1.64
N ALA A 185 -4.10 -0.48 -1.23
CA ALA A 185 -3.68 -0.65 0.15
C ALA A 185 -4.46 0.26 1.12
N ARG A 186 -4.80 1.48 0.68
CA ARG A 186 -5.58 2.42 1.47
C ARG A 186 -7.07 2.07 1.54
N LEU A 187 -7.67 1.62 0.44
CA LEU A 187 -9.11 1.38 0.31
C LEU A 187 -9.55 0.00 0.80
N ALA A 188 -8.71 -1.02 0.64
CA ALA A 188 -8.98 -2.38 1.09
C ALA A 188 -8.57 -2.62 2.55
N GLY A 189 -7.72 -1.75 3.11
CA GLY A 189 -7.36 -1.75 4.53
C GLY A 189 -8.41 -1.07 5.42
N PRO A 190 -8.31 -1.21 6.76
CA PRO A 190 -9.24 -0.57 7.68
C PRO A 190 -9.24 0.96 7.50
N SER A 191 -10.43 1.56 7.49
CA SER A 191 -10.58 3.01 7.42
C SER A 191 -10.00 3.67 8.67
N ARG A 192 -9.00 4.53 8.49
CA ARG A 192 -8.50 5.41 9.57
C ARG A 192 -9.44 6.61 9.65
N SER A 193 -10.25 6.66 10.70
CA SER A 193 -11.15 7.77 11.06
C SER A 193 -10.41 8.86 11.81
#